data_AF-A0A1V4MTL8-F1
#
_entry.id   AF-A0A1V4MTL8-F1
#
_cell.length_a   1.000
_cell.length_b   1.000
_cell.length_c   1.000
_cell.angle_alpha   90.00
_cell.angle_beta   90.00
_cell.angle_gamma   90.00
#
_symmetry.space_group_name_H-M   'P 1'
#
loop_
_entity.id
_entity.type
_entity.pdbx_description
1 polymer ?
#
loop_
_entity_poly.entity_id
_entity_poly.type
_entity_poly.pdbx_seq_one_letter_code
_entity_poly.pdbx_strand_id
1 'polypeptide(L)'
;MTSGRILSVLLPVLLAACPARGSILDFRVLEIDLTDAAAGSSCTWSDPELITVTPEGLGWEGDPVSLRDGWLLTVPMPLGLSWRPPSSVSICVTMLPEAREVELDNGQTFMPYPGEVFVRYSPDTEHWSTWQVLRQGPDPSRGGLDGSGTHFHGSVAVPMIQRDAYAVLLREYAGMKVPWRSDEDAACRWITESDPDFFSDNLPFIGYLQFLYEGSFHGNRRITGFRAEVFYGISGLHYAPEDESVYADRDTLPWSYQR
;
A
#
# COMPACT_ATOMS: atom_id res chain seq x y z
N MET A 1 23.66 73.03 17.30
CA MET A 1 22.36 72.32 17.35
C MET A 1 22.19 71.57 16.03
N THR A 2 22.69 70.34 15.99
CA THR A 2 22.78 69.51 14.78
C THR A 2 21.62 68.53 14.75
N SER A 3 20.80 68.68 13.72
CA SER A 3 19.75 67.75 13.31
C SER A 3 20.40 66.50 12.72
N GLY A 4 20.02 65.31 13.21
CA GLY A 4 20.55 64.02 12.76
C GLY A 4 19.43 63.00 12.68
N ARG A 5 18.95 62.77 11.46
CA ARG A 5 17.87 61.87 11.07
C ARG A 5 18.13 60.43 11.55
N ILE A 6 17.13 59.84 12.23
CA ILE A 6 17.08 58.39 12.48
C ILE A 6 16.70 57.72 11.16
N LEU A 7 17.65 57.00 10.57
CA LEU A 7 17.44 56.18 9.39
C LEU A 7 16.82 54.84 9.85
N SER A 8 15.50 54.71 9.74
CA SER A 8 14.82 53.43 9.92
C SER A 8 15.13 52.54 8.71
N VAL A 9 16.10 51.62 8.86
CA VAL A 9 16.34 50.56 7.89
C VAL A 9 15.29 49.47 8.14
N LEU A 10 14.25 49.45 7.29
CA LEU A 10 13.36 48.31 7.16
C LEU A 10 14.15 47.17 6.50
N LEU A 11 14.48 46.16 7.29
CA LEU A 11 15.04 44.89 6.81
C LEU A 11 13.87 44.06 6.26
N PRO A 12 13.80 43.76 4.94
CA PRO A 12 12.84 42.78 4.46
C PRO A 12 13.29 41.41 4.99
N VAL A 13 12.56 40.87 5.96
CA VAL A 13 12.69 39.47 6.36
C VAL A 13 12.16 38.65 5.18
N LEU A 14 13.06 38.22 4.29
CA LEU A 14 12.77 37.09 3.42
C LEU A 14 12.60 35.87 4.34
N LEU A 15 11.35 35.48 4.61
CA LEU A 15 11.00 34.14 5.05
C LEU A 15 11.40 33.19 3.92
N ALA A 16 12.68 32.83 3.85
CA ALA A 16 13.10 31.68 3.08
C ALA A 16 12.43 30.46 3.73
N ALA A 17 11.58 29.76 2.98
CA ALA A 17 11.01 28.49 3.39
C ALA A 17 12.17 27.51 3.68
N CYS A 18 12.56 27.40 4.95
CA CYS A 18 13.61 26.50 5.39
C CYS A 18 13.09 25.07 5.30
N PRO A 19 13.83 24.15 4.66
CA PRO A 19 13.40 22.76 4.62
C PRO A 19 13.49 22.15 6.03
N ALA A 20 12.43 21.48 6.46
CA ALA A 20 12.38 20.77 7.74
C ALA A 20 12.71 19.29 7.54
N ARG A 21 13.45 18.70 8.49
CA ARG A 21 13.62 17.23 8.57
C ARG A 21 12.52 16.66 9.45
N GLY A 22 11.71 15.79 8.86
CA GLY A 22 10.70 15.01 9.58
C GLY A 22 10.82 13.54 9.24
N SER A 23 10.34 12.69 10.14
CA SER A 23 10.08 11.28 9.88
C SER A 23 8.64 10.97 10.25
N ILE A 24 7.89 10.42 9.32
CA ILE A 24 6.52 9.96 9.51
C ILE A 24 6.59 8.45 9.57
N LEU A 25 6.20 7.87 10.69
CA LEU A 25 5.98 6.44 10.81
C LEU A 25 4.49 6.22 10.77
N ASP A 26 4.05 5.35 9.88
CA ASP A 26 2.63 5.13 9.67
C ASP A 26 2.35 3.64 9.46
N PHE A 27 1.10 3.31 9.75
CA PHE A 27 0.59 1.95 9.76
C PHE A 27 -0.78 1.94 9.08
N ARG A 28 -0.96 1.01 8.14
CA ARG A 28 -2.23 0.82 7.44
C ARG A 28 -2.67 -0.63 7.53
N VAL A 29 -3.97 -0.82 7.72
CA VAL A 29 -4.60 -2.14 7.76
C VAL A 29 -5.69 -2.19 6.70
N LEU A 30 -5.65 -3.24 5.88
CA LEU A 30 -6.78 -3.68 5.09
C LEU A 30 -7.31 -4.96 5.73
N GLU A 31 -8.53 -4.91 6.23
CA GLU A 31 -9.21 -6.05 6.84
C GLU A 31 -10.47 -6.36 6.02
N ILE A 32 -10.64 -7.63 5.69
CA ILE A 32 -11.76 -8.13 4.90
C ILE A 32 -12.36 -9.29 5.68
N ASP A 33 -13.59 -9.09 6.13
CA ASP A 33 -14.42 -10.15 6.70
C ASP A 33 -15.08 -10.93 5.57
N LEU A 34 -14.61 -12.17 5.35
CA LEU A 34 -15.12 -13.03 4.28
C LEU A 34 -16.37 -13.82 4.71
N THR A 35 -16.90 -13.55 5.90
CA THR A 35 -18.22 -14.00 6.34
C THR A 35 -19.34 -12.99 6.02
N ASP A 36 -18.97 -11.76 5.63
CA ASP A 36 -19.88 -10.70 5.24
C ASP A 36 -19.97 -10.57 3.71
N ALA A 37 -21.19 -10.55 3.17
CA ALA A 37 -21.42 -10.30 1.74
C ALA A 37 -20.88 -8.93 1.28
N ALA A 38 -20.69 -7.97 2.20
CA ALA A 38 -20.05 -6.69 1.94
C ALA A 38 -18.56 -6.81 1.55
N ALA A 39 -17.92 -7.98 1.73
CA ALA A 39 -16.55 -8.25 1.31
C ALA A 39 -16.28 -7.91 -0.16
N GLY A 40 -17.31 -8.01 -1.02
CA GLY A 40 -17.24 -7.65 -2.45
C GLY A 40 -16.90 -6.18 -2.73
N SER A 41 -16.99 -5.29 -1.72
CA SER A 41 -16.54 -3.90 -1.82
C SER A 41 -15.03 -3.73 -1.63
N SER A 42 -14.36 -4.70 -0.99
CA SER A 42 -12.93 -4.66 -0.65
C SER A 42 -12.10 -5.70 -1.40
N CYS A 43 -12.74 -6.69 -2.01
CA CYS A 43 -12.09 -7.68 -2.84
C CYS A 43 -13.03 -8.29 -3.88
N THR A 44 -12.43 -8.99 -4.82
CA THR A 44 -13.09 -9.89 -5.76
C THR A 44 -12.45 -11.27 -5.60
N TRP A 45 -13.14 -12.32 -6.03
CA TRP A 45 -12.63 -13.69 -6.00
C TRP A 45 -12.92 -14.39 -7.31
N SER A 46 -12.33 -15.58 -7.49
CA SER A 46 -12.58 -16.44 -8.64
C SER A 46 -14.06 -16.77 -8.82
N ASP A 47 -14.42 -17.38 -9.95
CA ASP A 47 -15.79 -17.69 -10.36
C ASP A 47 -16.71 -18.05 -9.16
N PRO A 48 -17.83 -17.32 -8.94
CA PRO A 48 -18.80 -17.62 -7.90
C PRO A 48 -19.35 -19.04 -7.90
N GLU A 49 -19.31 -19.73 -9.06
CA GLU A 49 -19.69 -21.15 -9.16
C GLU A 49 -18.61 -22.08 -8.58
N LEU A 50 -17.36 -21.63 -8.51
CA LEU A 50 -16.24 -22.33 -7.87
C LEU A 50 -16.18 -22.09 -6.37
N ILE A 51 -16.19 -20.81 -5.94
CA ILE A 51 -16.15 -20.42 -4.54
C ILE A 51 -17.03 -19.20 -4.30
N THR A 52 -17.70 -19.13 -3.16
CA THR A 52 -18.57 -18.02 -2.80
C THR A 52 -18.41 -17.63 -1.35
N VAL A 53 -18.62 -16.35 -1.06
CA VAL A 53 -18.79 -15.82 0.30
C VAL A 53 -20.17 -16.25 0.83
N THR A 54 -20.18 -16.80 2.03
CA THR A 54 -21.37 -17.08 2.85
C THR A 54 -21.08 -16.67 4.30
N PRO A 55 -22.05 -16.69 5.23
CA PRO A 55 -21.78 -16.46 6.66
C PRO A 55 -20.72 -17.39 7.29
N GLU A 56 -20.40 -18.51 6.64
CA GLU A 56 -19.35 -19.43 7.06
C GLU A 56 -17.96 -19.06 6.52
N GLY A 57 -17.87 -18.15 5.54
CA GLY A 57 -16.64 -17.68 4.91
C GLY A 57 -16.61 -17.88 3.38
N LEU A 58 -15.47 -17.52 2.76
CA LEU A 58 -15.18 -17.79 1.36
C LEU A 58 -14.78 -19.26 1.16
N GLY A 59 -15.50 -19.97 0.30
CA GLY A 59 -15.21 -21.36 -0.05
C GLY A 59 -16.38 -22.04 -0.75
N TRP A 60 -16.52 -23.35 -0.60
CA TRP A 60 -17.60 -24.11 -1.20
C TRP A 60 -18.01 -25.30 -0.33
N GLU A 61 -19.27 -25.70 -0.46
CA GLU A 61 -19.81 -26.89 0.21
C GLU A 61 -19.47 -28.14 -0.59
N GLY A 62 -18.82 -29.11 0.05
CA GLY A 62 -18.36 -30.32 -0.61
C GLY A 62 -17.58 -31.26 0.28
N ASP A 63 -17.10 -32.33 -0.31
CA ASP A 63 -16.23 -33.29 0.40
C ASP A 63 -14.91 -32.61 0.83
N PRO A 64 -14.51 -32.68 2.12
CA PRO A 64 -13.24 -32.13 2.61
C PRO A 64 -11.98 -32.56 1.85
N VAL A 65 -12.00 -33.74 1.20
CA VAL A 65 -10.86 -34.21 0.41
C VAL A 65 -10.88 -33.70 -1.03
N SER A 66 -12.03 -33.15 -1.48
CA SER A 66 -12.14 -32.51 -2.79
C SER A 66 -11.61 -31.08 -2.74
N LEU A 67 -11.01 -30.64 -3.85
CA LEU A 67 -10.38 -29.32 -3.97
C LEU A 67 -10.88 -28.57 -5.20
N ARG A 68 -10.94 -27.25 -5.08
CA ARG A 68 -11.12 -26.30 -6.19
C ARG A 68 -10.05 -25.23 -6.10
N ASP A 69 -9.36 -24.98 -7.20
CA ASP A 69 -8.42 -23.86 -7.25
C ASP A 69 -9.20 -22.55 -7.39
N GLY A 70 -8.73 -21.52 -6.69
CA GLY A 70 -9.38 -20.22 -6.68
C GLY A 70 -8.42 -19.12 -6.25
N TRP A 71 -8.92 -17.89 -6.29
CA TRP A 71 -8.15 -16.72 -5.92
C TRP A 71 -9.02 -15.66 -5.25
N LEU A 72 -8.37 -14.75 -4.53
CA LEU A 72 -8.94 -13.53 -3.97
C LEU A 72 -8.02 -12.36 -4.31
N LEU A 73 -8.58 -11.29 -4.88
CA LEU A 73 -7.87 -10.08 -5.28
C LEU A 73 -8.46 -8.87 -4.56
N THR A 74 -7.64 -8.14 -3.79
CA THR A 74 -8.11 -6.96 -3.05
C THR A 74 -8.32 -5.75 -3.95
N VAL A 75 -9.06 -4.75 -3.49
CA VAL A 75 -8.99 -3.41 -4.08
C VAL A 75 -7.60 -2.78 -3.88
N PRO A 76 -7.20 -1.79 -4.70
CA PRO A 76 -6.01 -0.99 -4.45
C PRO A 76 -6.07 -0.29 -3.08
N MET A 77 -4.98 -0.41 -2.33
CA MET A 77 -4.79 0.18 -1.01
C MET A 77 -3.85 1.40 -1.13
N PRO A 78 -4.34 2.63 -0.95
CA PRO A 78 -3.49 3.82 -0.99
C PRO A 78 -2.59 3.89 0.25
N LEU A 79 -1.34 4.32 0.05
CA LEU A 79 -0.31 4.39 1.07
C LEU A 79 0.31 5.79 1.15
N GLY A 80 0.70 6.17 2.35
CA GLY A 80 1.29 7.48 2.63
C GLY A 80 0.25 8.55 2.84
N LEU A 81 0.70 9.78 2.66
CA LEU A 81 -0.11 10.99 2.76
C LEU A 81 -0.56 11.41 1.37
N SER A 82 -1.60 12.23 1.31
CA SER A 82 -2.16 12.72 0.04
C SER A 82 -1.17 13.54 -0.81
N TRP A 83 -0.07 13.98 -0.23
CA TRP A 83 1.00 14.73 -0.89
C TRP A 83 2.35 14.00 -0.92
N ARG A 84 2.47 12.86 -0.19
CA ARG A 84 3.75 12.16 -0.06
C ARG A 84 3.59 10.65 0.14
N PRO A 85 4.00 9.84 -0.84
CA PRO A 85 3.94 8.39 -0.75
C PRO A 85 5.20 7.82 -0.06
N PRO A 86 5.14 6.59 0.50
CA PRO A 86 6.34 5.88 0.92
C PRO A 86 7.15 5.39 -0.28
N SER A 87 8.45 5.23 -0.09
CA SER A 87 9.36 4.64 -1.09
C SER A 87 9.63 3.15 -0.85
N SER A 88 9.29 2.64 0.33
CA SER A 88 9.40 1.23 0.68
C SER A 88 8.44 0.91 1.82
N VAL A 89 7.96 -0.33 1.87
CA VAL A 89 7.11 -0.83 2.96
C VAL A 89 7.52 -2.21 3.44
N SER A 90 7.12 -2.53 4.67
CA SER A 90 7.07 -3.89 5.20
C SER A 90 5.61 -4.35 5.30
N ILE A 91 5.35 -5.61 4.96
CA ILE A 91 4.02 -6.19 4.79
C ILE A 91 3.92 -7.45 5.63
N CYS A 92 2.80 -7.59 6.34
CA CYS A 92 2.35 -8.85 6.92
C CYS A 92 0.90 -9.10 6.47
N VAL A 93 0.60 -10.29 5.98
CA VAL A 93 -0.76 -10.73 5.64
C VAL A 93 -1.11 -11.93 6.50
N THR A 94 -2.32 -11.94 7.04
CA THR A 94 -2.87 -13.04 7.84
C THR A 94 -4.15 -13.54 7.19
N MET A 95 -4.19 -14.84 6.92
CA MET A 95 -5.38 -15.56 6.46
C MET A 95 -6.00 -16.31 7.63
N LEU A 96 -7.32 -16.21 7.77
CA LEU A 96 -8.09 -16.90 8.82
C LEU A 96 -9.05 -17.94 8.21
N PRO A 97 -9.28 -19.08 8.88
CA PRO A 97 -8.60 -19.55 10.09
C PRO A 97 -7.20 -20.12 9.77
N GLU A 98 -6.44 -20.49 10.80
CA GLU A 98 -5.19 -21.23 10.63
C GLU A 98 -5.43 -22.56 9.89
N ALA A 99 -4.48 -22.94 9.02
CA ALA A 99 -4.50 -24.24 8.36
C ALA A 99 -4.53 -25.40 9.38
N ARG A 100 -5.49 -26.30 9.22
CA ARG A 100 -5.63 -27.52 10.02
C ARG A 100 -5.40 -28.77 9.17
N GLU A 101 -4.98 -29.86 9.81
CA GLU A 101 -4.87 -31.17 9.17
C GLU A 101 -6.24 -31.67 8.68
N VAL A 102 -6.22 -32.45 7.59
CA VAL A 102 -7.37 -33.18 7.04
C VAL A 102 -7.12 -34.67 7.23
N GLU A 103 -8.10 -35.37 7.78
CA GLU A 103 -8.12 -36.83 7.87
C GLU A 103 -8.85 -37.43 6.65
N LEU A 104 -8.24 -38.42 6.03
CA LEU A 104 -8.78 -39.19 4.91
C LEU A 104 -9.54 -40.43 5.42
N ASP A 105 -10.43 -40.99 4.60
CA ASP A 105 -11.21 -42.20 4.93
C ASP A 105 -10.37 -43.43 5.35
N ASN A 106 -9.11 -43.47 4.93
CA ASN A 106 -8.15 -44.53 5.27
C ASN A 106 -7.37 -44.26 6.57
N GLY A 107 -7.72 -43.20 7.31
CA GLY A 107 -7.09 -42.77 8.56
C GLY A 107 -5.76 -42.03 8.41
N GLN A 108 -5.33 -41.72 7.18
CA GLN A 108 -4.15 -40.87 6.96
C GLN A 108 -4.51 -39.40 7.14
N THR A 109 -3.60 -38.60 7.73
CA THR A 109 -3.74 -37.15 7.79
C THR A 109 -2.73 -36.45 6.90
N PHE A 110 -3.09 -35.27 6.40
CA PHE A 110 -2.16 -34.37 5.73
C PHE A 110 -2.49 -32.91 6.04
N MET A 111 -1.48 -32.04 5.98
CA MET A 111 -1.67 -30.59 6.06
C MET A 111 -1.87 -30.04 4.65
N PRO A 112 -3.03 -29.42 4.34
CA PRO A 112 -3.23 -28.81 3.04
C PRO A 112 -2.25 -27.69 2.76
N TYR A 113 -1.96 -27.50 1.48
CA TYR A 113 -1.19 -26.36 1.03
C TYR A 113 -1.95 -25.06 1.35
N PRO A 114 -1.34 -24.10 2.06
CA PRO A 114 -2.01 -22.88 2.49
C PRO A 114 -2.27 -21.87 1.37
N GLY A 115 -1.70 -22.09 0.18
CA GLY A 115 -1.71 -21.12 -0.92
C GLY A 115 -0.53 -20.15 -0.86
N GLU A 116 -0.54 -19.20 -1.78
CA GLU A 116 0.44 -18.10 -1.88
C GLU A 116 -0.28 -16.76 -1.78
N VAL A 117 0.41 -15.79 -1.18
CA VAL A 117 0.00 -14.39 -1.24
C VAL A 117 1.02 -13.63 -2.07
N PHE A 118 0.53 -12.90 -3.05
CA PHE A 118 1.30 -12.00 -3.89
C PHE A 118 0.94 -10.56 -3.57
N VAL A 119 1.90 -9.67 -3.78
CA VAL A 119 1.72 -8.22 -3.75
C VAL A 119 2.22 -7.62 -5.05
N ARG A 120 1.52 -6.58 -5.51
CA ARG A 120 2.02 -5.68 -6.55
C ARG A 120 1.77 -4.24 -6.13
N TYR A 121 2.44 -3.31 -6.81
CA TYR A 121 2.28 -1.89 -6.56
C TYR A 121 1.99 -1.13 -7.86
N SER A 122 1.43 0.07 -7.72
CA SER A 122 1.16 0.96 -8.86
C SER A 122 1.22 2.43 -8.41
N PRO A 123 1.80 3.32 -9.23
CA PRO A 123 1.76 4.75 -8.97
C PRO A 123 0.35 5.37 -9.13
N ASP A 124 -0.48 4.83 -10.03
CA ASP A 124 -1.68 5.48 -10.55
C ASP A 124 -2.93 4.59 -10.64
N THR A 125 -2.84 3.35 -10.16
CA THR A 125 -3.86 2.27 -10.26
C THR A 125 -4.13 1.73 -11.67
N GLU A 126 -3.41 2.20 -12.69
CA GLU A 126 -3.51 1.75 -14.07
C GLU A 126 -2.29 0.90 -14.47
N HIS A 127 -1.09 1.41 -14.19
CA HIS A 127 0.17 0.76 -14.52
C HIS A 127 0.68 -0.01 -13.30
N TRP A 128 0.66 -1.34 -13.39
CA TRP A 128 0.98 -2.21 -12.26
C TRP A 128 2.33 -2.89 -12.44
N SER A 129 3.07 -3.03 -11.33
CA SER A 129 4.21 -3.95 -11.28
C SER A 129 3.76 -5.39 -11.52
N THR A 130 4.71 -6.27 -11.85
CA THR A 130 4.49 -7.71 -11.74
C THR A 130 4.24 -8.10 -10.28
N TRP A 131 3.59 -9.25 -10.10
CA TRP A 131 3.35 -9.85 -8.79
C TRP A 131 4.65 -10.30 -8.12
N GLN A 132 4.76 -10.04 -6.83
CA GLN A 132 5.87 -10.46 -5.96
C GLN A 132 5.30 -11.37 -4.88
N VAL A 133 5.86 -12.57 -4.73
CA VAL A 133 5.40 -13.54 -3.72
C VAL A 133 5.84 -13.11 -2.31
N LEU A 134 4.93 -13.20 -1.35
CA LEU A 134 5.21 -13.05 0.08
C LEU A 134 5.65 -14.40 0.66
N ARG A 135 6.56 -14.36 1.63
CA ARG A 135 7.07 -15.56 2.29
C ARG A 135 6.08 -16.04 3.33
N GLN A 136 5.70 -17.30 3.27
CA GLN A 136 4.89 -17.91 4.32
C GLN A 136 5.69 -18.04 5.63
N GLY A 137 5.02 -17.81 6.75
CA GLY A 137 5.56 -17.93 8.10
C GLY A 137 5.51 -16.61 8.87
N PRO A 138 5.84 -16.65 10.17
CA PRO A 138 5.86 -15.45 11.00
C PRO A 138 6.89 -14.45 10.47
N ASP A 139 6.56 -13.16 10.55
CA ASP A 139 7.54 -12.10 10.25
C ASP A 139 8.63 -12.11 11.33
N PRO A 140 9.90 -12.43 10.98
CA PRO A 140 10.98 -12.51 11.96
C PRO A 140 11.33 -11.15 12.59
N SER A 141 10.89 -10.04 11.98
CA SER A 141 11.11 -8.68 12.47
C SER A 141 10.03 -8.20 13.44
N ARG A 142 8.89 -8.92 13.53
CA ARG A 142 7.85 -8.67 14.53
C ARG A 142 7.91 -9.69 15.65
N GLY A 143 8.14 -9.20 16.87
CA GLY A 143 7.95 -10.01 18.07
C GLY A 143 6.47 -10.34 18.24
N GLY A 144 6.07 -11.58 17.90
CA GLY A 144 4.77 -12.16 18.20
C GLY A 144 3.60 -11.54 17.43
N LEU A 145 3.26 -12.13 16.28
CA LEU A 145 1.89 -12.03 15.76
C LEU A 145 0.98 -12.84 16.69
N ASP A 146 -0.18 -12.28 17.03
CA ASP A 146 -1.20 -12.98 17.81
C ASP A 146 -1.53 -14.29 17.08
N GLY A 147 -1.38 -15.42 17.77
CA GLY A 147 -1.02 -16.72 17.19
C GLY A 147 -2.11 -17.46 16.43
N SER A 148 -3.06 -16.77 15.81
CA SER A 148 -4.13 -17.37 15.02
C SER A 148 -4.04 -16.95 13.55
N GLY A 149 -3.93 -17.92 12.66
CA GLY A 149 -3.99 -17.72 11.21
C GLY A 149 -2.75 -18.19 10.47
N THR A 150 -2.83 -18.19 9.15
CA THR A 150 -1.67 -18.42 8.28
C THR A 150 -1.06 -17.09 7.86
N HIS A 151 0.21 -16.89 8.20
CA HIS A 151 0.91 -15.63 7.99
C HIS A 151 1.81 -15.65 6.76
N PHE A 152 1.89 -14.51 6.08
CA PHE A 152 2.78 -14.23 4.97
C PHE A 152 3.44 -12.87 5.18
N HIS A 153 4.72 -12.72 4.85
CA HIS A 153 5.45 -11.48 5.06
C HIS A 153 6.40 -11.14 3.92
N GLY A 154 6.73 -9.86 3.80
CA GLY A 154 7.68 -9.38 2.80
C GLY A 154 7.87 -7.87 2.85
N SER A 155 8.58 -7.34 1.86
CA SER A 155 8.79 -5.91 1.69
C SER A 155 8.70 -5.54 0.21
N VAL A 156 8.16 -4.37 -0.09
CA VAL A 156 8.16 -3.79 -1.43
C VAL A 156 9.07 -2.57 -1.43
N ALA A 157 10.03 -2.55 -2.35
CA ALA A 157 10.90 -1.42 -2.63
C ALA A 157 11.37 -1.48 -4.07
N VAL A 158 11.61 -0.31 -4.68
CA VAL A 158 12.21 -0.22 -6.02
C VAL A 158 13.65 0.28 -5.87
N PRO A 159 14.65 -0.38 -6.48
CA PRO A 159 16.04 0.06 -6.45
C PRO A 159 16.19 1.52 -6.87
N MET A 160 17.09 2.26 -6.22
CA MET A 160 17.29 3.69 -6.51
C MET A 160 17.57 3.97 -7.98
N ILE A 161 18.33 3.10 -8.65
CA ILE A 161 18.65 3.25 -10.08
C ILE A 161 17.41 3.22 -10.97
N GLN A 162 16.39 2.45 -10.60
CA GLN A 162 15.11 2.38 -11.32
C GLN A 162 14.15 3.52 -10.94
N ARG A 163 14.44 4.25 -9.86
CA ARG A 163 13.66 5.43 -9.42
C ARG A 163 14.27 6.75 -9.84
N ASP A 164 15.48 6.73 -10.42
CA ASP A 164 16.25 7.97 -10.60
C ASP A 164 15.56 8.94 -11.56
N ALA A 165 14.94 8.43 -12.64
CA ALA A 165 14.15 9.25 -13.56
C ALA A 165 13.03 10.02 -12.82
N TYR A 166 12.26 9.33 -11.99
CA TYR A 166 11.22 9.96 -11.17
C TYR A 166 11.82 10.94 -10.15
N ALA A 167 12.93 10.59 -9.51
CA ALA A 167 13.60 11.47 -8.55
C ALA A 167 14.18 12.75 -9.19
N VAL A 168 14.64 12.69 -10.45
CA VAL A 168 15.06 13.86 -11.22
C VAL A 168 13.87 14.80 -11.43
N LEU A 169 12.74 14.27 -11.89
CA LEU A 169 11.53 15.05 -12.14
C LEU A 169 10.96 15.68 -10.87
N LEU A 170 10.98 14.96 -9.74
CA LEU A 170 10.60 15.55 -8.44
C LEU A 170 11.50 16.72 -8.03
N ARG A 171 12.82 16.63 -8.28
CA ARG A 171 13.74 17.75 -8.01
C ARG A 171 13.47 18.94 -8.93
N GLU A 172 13.13 18.68 -10.18
CA GLU A 172 12.81 19.71 -11.17
C GLU A 172 11.52 20.45 -10.77
N TYR A 173 10.45 19.71 -10.45
CA TYR A 173 9.21 20.25 -9.90
C TYR A 173 9.45 21.11 -8.65
N ALA A 174 10.23 20.60 -7.70
CA ALA A 174 10.55 21.33 -6.47
C ALA A 174 11.36 22.63 -6.72
N GLY A 175 12.04 22.74 -7.85
CA GLY A 175 12.76 23.94 -8.29
C GLY A 175 11.87 25.00 -8.96
N MET A 176 10.64 24.64 -9.33
CA MET A 176 9.69 25.53 -9.99
C MET A 176 9.03 26.50 -8.98
N LYS A 177 8.41 27.55 -9.53
CA LYS A 177 7.56 28.44 -8.76
C LYS A 177 6.15 27.84 -8.64
N VAL A 178 6.00 26.89 -7.71
CA VAL A 178 4.75 26.19 -7.41
C VAL A 178 4.29 26.47 -5.97
N PRO A 179 2.97 26.40 -5.68
CA PRO A 179 2.43 26.71 -4.36
C PRO A 179 2.97 25.80 -3.24
N TRP A 180 3.31 24.55 -3.57
CA TRP A 180 3.92 23.63 -2.62
C TRP A 180 4.93 22.71 -3.31
N ARG A 181 6.21 22.93 -3.01
CA ARG A 181 7.35 22.23 -3.64
C ARG A 181 7.48 20.77 -3.27
N SER A 182 6.85 20.36 -2.17
CA SER A 182 6.91 18.98 -1.71
C SER A 182 5.66 18.18 -2.05
N ASP A 183 4.68 18.78 -2.74
CA ASP A 183 3.47 18.08 -3.16
C ASP A 183 3.78 17.11 -4.31
N GLU A 184 4.02 15.84 -3.98
CA GLU A 184 4.32 14.80 -4.96
C GLU A 184 3.08 14.41 -5.78
N ASP A 185 1.84 14.61 -5.31
CA ASP A 185 0.63 14.38 -6.11
C ASP A 185 0.57 15.39 -7.27
N ALA A 186 0.79 16.66 -6.96
CA ALA A 186 0.88 17.72 -7.97
C ALA A 186 2.08 17.51 -8.90
N ALA A 187 3.20 17.02 -8.40
CA ALA A 187 4.35 16.66 -9.23
C ALA A 187 4.01 15.51 -10.20
N CYS A 188 3.30 14.47 -9.75
CA CYS A 188 2.86 13.36 -10.61
C CYS A 188 1.96 13.86 -11.75
N ARG A 189 1.04 14.79 -11.47
CA ARG A 189 0.19 15.42 -12.50
C ARG A 189 1.00 16.22 -13.50
N TRP A 190 1.94 17.03 -13.03
CA TRP A 190 2.83 17.80 -13.91
C TRP A 190 3.68 16.89 -14.82
N ILE A 191 4.16 15.76 -14.29
CA ILE A 191 4.89 14.75 -15.06
C ILE A 191 4.00 14.20 -16.17
N THR A 192 2.79 13.74 -15.85
CA THR A 192 1.92 13.09 -16.85
C THR A 192 1.24 14.04 -17.82
N GLU A 193 1.14 15.33 -17.50
CA GLU A 193 0.81 16.37 -18.46
C GLU A 193 1.90 16.54 -19.53
N SER A 194 3.17 16.36 -19.15
CA SER A 194 4.33 16.54 -20.03
C SER A 194 4.73 15.26 -20.77
N ASP A 195 4.61 14.11 -20.09
CA ASP A 195 4.93 12.77 -20.57
C ASP A 195 3.85 11.79 -20.10
N PRO A 196 2.76 11.63 -20.89
CA PRO A 196 1.61 10.81 -20.49
C PRO A 196 1.92 9.32 -20.27
N ASP A 197 3.04 8.83 -20.81
CA ASP A 197 3.45 7.42 -20.75
C ASP A 197 4.56 7.20 -19.69
N PHE A 198 4.92 8.24 -18.92
CA PHE A 198 5.99 8.15 -17.93
C PHE A 198 5.83 6.97 -16.97
N PHE A 199 4.61 6.75 -16.44
CA PHE A 199 4.33 5.68 -15.49
C PHE A 199 4.12 4.30 -16.12
N SER A 200 3.92 4.20 -17.44
CA SER A 200 4.01 2.91 -18.13
C SER A 200 5.46 2.46 -18.28
N ASP A 201 6.37 3.42 -18.52
CA ASP A 201 7.79 3.16 -18.76
C ASP A 201 8.62 3.09 -17.46
N ASN A 202 8.19 3.84 -16.44
CA ASN A 202 8.85 3.94 -15.15
C ASN A 202 7.84 3.62 -14.05
N LEU A 203 8.10 2.56 -13.27
CA LEU A 203 7.25 2.14 -12.16
C LEU A 203 7.94 2.43 -10.82
N PRO A 204 8.03 3.71 -10.38
CA PRO A 204 8.46 3.97 -9.01
C PRO A 204 7.43 3.39 -8.04
N PHE A 205 7.90 2.82 -6.93
CA PHE A 205 6.97 2.48 -5.86
C PHE A 205 6.53 3.76 -5.15
N ILE A 206 5.31 4.18 -5.47
CA ILE A 206 4.51 5.23 -4.86
C ILE A 206 3.04 4.81 -4.89
N GLY A 207 2.23 5.34 -3.99
CA GLY A 207 0.78 5.34 -4.12
C GLY A 207 0.05 4.11 -3.64
N TYR A 208 0.07 2.99 -4.39
CA TYR A 208 -0.87 1.89 -4.14
C TYR A 208 -0.20 0.52 -4.00
N LEU A 209 -0.80 -0.32 -3.15
CA LEU A 209 -0.58 -1.76 -3.14
C LEU A 209 -1.85 -2.52 -3.51
N GLN A 210 -1.68 -3.73 -4.02
CA GLN A 210 -2.76 -4.68 -4.17
C GLN A 210 -2.27 -6.07 -3.83
N PHE A 211 -3.14 -6.87 -3.21
CA PHE A 211 -2.83 -8.22 -2.79
C PHE A 211 -3.66 -9.23 -3.57
N LEU A 212 -3.04 -10.36 -3.88
CA LEU A 212 -3.66 -11.52 -4.51
C LEU A 212 -3.34 -12.74 -3.65
N TYR A 213 -4.36 -13.47 -3.25
CA TYR A 213 -4.23 -14.81 -2.71
C TYR A 213 -4.59 -15.82 -3.80
N GLU A 214 -3.76 -16.85 -3.98
CA GLU A 214 -4.07 -18.01 -4.83
C GLU A 214 -3.91 -19.29 -4.00
N GLY A 215 -4.85 -20.21 -4.11
CA GLY A 215 -4.78 -21.46 -3.36
C GLY A 215 -5.89 -22.45 -3.69
N SER A 216 -5.79 -23.61 -3.07
CA SER A 216 -6.78 -24.68 -3.21
C SER A 216 -7.79 -24.62 -2.06
N PHE A 217 -9.06 -24.47 -2.41
CA PHE A 217 -10.20 -24.45 -1.50
C PHE A 217 -10.73 -25.86 -1.33
N HIS A 218 -10.57 -26.43 -0.14
CA HIS A 218 -11.12 -27.73 0.23
C HIS A 218 -12.62 -27.61 0.56
N GLY A 219 -13.39 -28.65 0.24
CA GLY A 219 -14.82 -28.70 0.57
C GLY A 219 -15.08 -28.51 2.07
N ASN A 220 -16.10 -27.72 2.42
CA ASN A 220 -16.47 -27.37 3.80
C ASN A 220 -15.36 -26.65 4.60
N ARG A 221 -14.28 -26.22 3.95
CA ARG A 221 -13.26 -25.36 4.55
C ARG A 221 -13.40 -23.97 3.97
N ARG A 222 -13.51 -23.01 4.88
CA ARG A 222 -13.85 -21.63 4.57
C ARG A 222 -12.75 -20.72 5.07
N ILE A 223 -12.34 -19.77 4.24
CA ILE A 223 -11.51 -18.64 4.68
C ILE A 223 -12.46 -17.59 5.23
N THR A 224 -12.32 -17.24 6.50
CA THR A 224 -13.22 -16.31 7.18
C THR A 224 -12.69 -14.87 7.16
N GLY A 225 -11.39 -14.68 6.94
CA GLY A 225 -10.83 -13.34 6.92
C GLY A 225 -9.50 -13.22 6.21
N PHE A 226 -9.28 -12.04 5.66
CA PHE A 226 -8.01 -11.59 5.10
C PHE A 226 -7.62 -10.29 5.79
N ARG A 227 -6.40 -10.22 6.32
CA ARG A 227 -5.87 -9.00 6.95
C ARG A 227 -4.47 -8.70 6.44
N ALA A 228 -4.30 -7.57 5.75
CA ALA A 228 -3.00 -7.05 5.35
C ALA A 228 -2.62 -5.84 6.22
N GLU A 229 -1.42 -5.90 6.77
CA GLU A 229 -0.84 -4.92 7.67
C GLU A 229 0.43 -4.36 7.03
N VAL A 230 0.44 -3.06 6.70
CA VAL A 230 1.49 -2.39 5.94
C VAL A 230 2.11 -1.29 6.78
N PHE A 231 3.44 -1.33 6.92
CA PHE A 231 4.23 -0.43 7.75
C PHE A 231 5.24 0.29 6.90
N TYR A 232 5.37 1.60 7.12
CA TYR A 232 6.34 2.39 6.38
C TYR A 232 6.80 3.62 7.14
N GLY A 233 7.99 4.08 6.77
CA GLY A 233 8.54 5.34 7.20
C GLY A 233 8.73 6.27 6.00
N ILE A 234 8.25 7.49 6.10
CA ILE A 234 8.55 8.56 5.14
C ILE A 234 9.53 9.49 5.83
N SER A 235 10.71 9.70 5.24
CA SER A 235 11.73 10.58 5.79
C SER A 235 12.32 11.49 4.72
N GLY A 236 12.92 12.60 5.14
CA GLY A 236 13.65 13.50 4.28
C GLY A 236 13.32 14.97 4.54
N LEU A 237 13.87 15.83 3.69
CA LEU A 237 13.57 17.25 3.70
C LEU A 237 12.21 17.48 3.03
N HIS A 238 11.41 18.38 3.58
CA HIS A 238 10.22 18.91 2.94
C HIS A 238 10.14 20.43 3.13
N TYR A 239 9.41 21.08 2.24
CA TYR A 239 9.10 22.51 2.30
C TYR A 239 7.66 22.68 2.78
N ALA A 240 7.40 23.71 3.59
CA ALA A 240 6.02 24.11 3.89
C ALA A 240 5.34 24.66 2.62
N PRO A 241 4.01 24.50 2.47
CA PRO A 241 3.26 25.18 1.42
C PRO A 241 3.30 26.70 1.62
N GLU A 242 3.06 27.47 0.55
CA GLU A 242 2.96 28.93 0.63
C GLU A 242 1.74 29.38 1.47
N ASP A 243 0.66 28.59 1.49
CA ASP A 243 -0.54 28.82 2.29
C ASP A 243 -0.96 27.52 2.99
N GLU A 244 -0.64 27.36 4.27
CA GLU A 244 -0.98 26.16 5.05
C GLU A 244 -2.48 25.89 5.14
N SER A 245 -3.33 26.92 5.06
CA SER A 245 -4.78 26.75 5.21
C SER A 245 -5.42 25.98 4.06
N VAL A 246 -4.84 26.09 2.85
CA VAL A 246 -5.28 25.35 1.66
C VAL A 246 -4.91 23.87 1.75
N TYR A 247 -3.88 23.53 2.52
CA TYR A 247 -3.33 22.18 2.61
C TYR A 247 -3.53 21.51 3.98
N ALA A 248 -4.37 22.08 4.85
CA ALA A 248 -4.50 21.72 6.26
C ALA A 248 -4.80 20.22 6.52
N ASP A 249 -5.51 19.55 5.60
CA ASP A 249 -5.92 18.16 5.78
C ASP A 249 -5.02 17.14 5.07
N ARG A 250 -3.98 17.60 4.35
CA ARG A 250 -3.19 16.77 3.45
C ARG A 250 -2.39 15.68 4.20
N ASP A 251 -2.13 15.88 5.49
CA ASP A 251 -1.47 14.92 6.39
C ASP A 251 -2.41 13.82 6.92
N THR A 252 -3.72 13.97 6.73
CA THR A 252 -4.73 13.00 7.19
C THR A 252 -5.38 12.23 6.05
N LEU A 253 -5.35 12.80 4.84
CA LEU A 253 -5.88 12.17 3.65
C LEU A 253 -4.87 11.16 3.07
N PRO A 254 -5.33 10.02 2.56
CA PRO A 254 -4.47 9.06 1.89
C PRO A 254 -4.01 9.57 0.51
N TRP A 255 -2.98 8.94 -0.04
CA TRP A 255 -2.56 9.16 -1.42
C TRP A 255 -3.73 9.03 -2.40
N SER A 256 -3.80 9.97 -3.35
CA SER A 256 -4.96 10.16 -4.23
C SER A 256 -4.63 10.26 -5.71
N TYR A 257 -3.35 10.28 -6.08
CA TYR A 257 -2.99 10.45 -7.49
C TYR A 257 -3.45 9.25 -8.30
N GLN A 258 -4.32 9.51 -9.27
CA GLN A 258 -4.82 8.57 -10.26
C GLN A 258 -4.85 9.33 -11.59
N ARG A 259 -4.63 8.61 -12.69
CA ARG A 259 -4.70 9.19 -14.04
C ARG A 259 -6.14 9.43 -14.47
#